data_AF-A0A1M6XLS9-F1
#
_entry.id   AF-A0A1M6XLS9-F1
#
_cell.length_a   1.000
_cell.length_b   1.000
_cell.length_c   1.000
_cell.angle_alpha   90.00
_cell.angle_beta   90.00
_cell.angle_gamma   90.00
#
_symmetry.space_group_name_H-M   'P 1'
#
loop_
_entity.id
_entity.type
_entity.pdbx_description
1 polymer ?
#
loop_
_entity_poly.entity_id
_entity_poly.type
_entity_poly.pdbx_seq_one_letter_code
_entity_poly.pdbx_strand_id
1 'polypeptide(L)'
;MIFYKKYLIASFILLISLTGNIYAQFTITNTLKSNNSAGLKIGDNAYLTAASGVDINGAGWLRLTEAKTNQKGYMYVMQGFPTTLGVIADFEYVQWRNVSDPTYFGADGFSVFLFNASVSEADFKLGGYGGSLGYATFSNPAGTTGLSGGYLGIGFDAYGNYATNTESRNGGSANAVPNSIIVRGPSSSTYSLSNTYLTRVDLGDRTGTLNAIRQRDEIDYNTVTTSRPASDVFYRRVQISITKPGNDYVISIKWRKQNQTTFTEVLNYTLNGTTYPIPTNLKLGFAASTGGGFNFQEIRNILLTTPGNLRVDSRADFPFACNEKKNTVSFKVEVTNDTAAALNNISFTSKVTNAANTLLTNSQFKITSVVLSSGFTNSTIPTSNFTTNEINGIVGLAAKSSGIVTITGDYIRGVKANQTFKDVSTANTTEITDTDTTNNTATTTIDVKKCSVMSNPSMPARYK
;
A
#
# COMPACT_ATOMS: atom_id res chain seq x y z
N MET A 1 -37.08 70.34 28.96
CA MET A 1 -37.88 69.11 28.83
C MET A 1 -37.37 68.38 27.60
N ILE A 2 -36.81 67.19 27.80
CA ILE A 2 -36.43 66.15 26.81
C ILE A 2 -35.40 66.57 25.76
N PHE A 3 -34.18 66.00 25.83
CA PHE A 3 -33.49 65.44 24.65
C PHE A 3 -32.42 64.43 25.09
N TYR A 4 -32.25 63.40 24.24
CA TYR A 4 -31.24 62.33 24.21
C TYR A 4 -31.53 61.01 24.95
N LYS A 5 -32.08 60.05 24.19
CA LYS A 5 -31.64 58.66 24.22
C LYS A 5 -31.35 58.19 22.79
N LYS A 6 -30.05 58.06 22.46
CA LYS A 6 -29.57 57.35 21.28
C LYS A 6 -29.65 55.85 21.59
N TYR A 7 -30.39 55.09 20.78
CA TYR A 7 -30.35 53.64 20.81
C TYR A 7 -29.11 53.17 20.02
N LEU A 8 -28.14 52.58 20.73
CA LEU A 8 -27.06 51.81 20.13
C LEU A 8 -27.64 50.42 19.78
N ILE A 9 -27.85 50.14 18.50
CA ILE A 9 -28.15 48.78 18.02
C ILE A 9 -26.79 48.09 17.85
N ALA A 10 -26.41 47.26 18.82
CA ALA A 10 -25.27 46.37 18.70
C ALA A 10 -25.62 45.22 17.74
N SER A 11 -25.06 45.25 16.54
CA SER A 11 -25.12 44.11 15.62
C SER A 11 -24.18 43.01 16.12
N PHE A 12 -24.75 41.94 16.66
CA PHE A 12 -24.03 40.73 17.03
C PHE A 12 -23.74 39.95 15.75
N ILE A 13 -22.51 40.04 15.23
CA ILE A 13 -22.04 39.16 14.16
C ILE A 13 -21.77 37.80 14.81
N LEU A 14 -22.72 36.88 14.64
CA LEU A 14 -22.56 35.47 14.99
C LEU A 14 -21.58 34.84 13.98
N LEU A 15 -20.28 34.82 14.31
CA LEU A 15 -19.31 33.97 13.64
C LEU A 15 -19.63 32.52 14.00
N ILE A 16 -20.46 31.87 13.19
CA ILE A 16 -20.57 30.40 13.21
C ILE A 16 -19.25 29.88 12.65
N SER A 17 -18.33 29.52 13.54
CA SER A 17 -17.19 28.69 13.19
C SER A 17 -17.73 27.33 12.77
N LEU A 18 -17.93 27.14 11.46
CA LEU A 18 -17.98 25.82 10.84
C LEU A 18 -16.63 25.15 11.07
N THR A 19 -16.47 24.50 12.22
CA THR A 19 -15.39 23.54 12.46
C THR A 19 -15.71 22.30 11.63
N GLY A 20 -15.52 22.41 10.31
CA GLY A 20 -15.29 21.23 9.50
C GLY A 20 -14.02 20.58 10.05
N ASN A 21 -14.12 19.35 10.53
CA ASN A 21 -12.92 18.56 10.80
C ASN A 21 -12.24 18.35 9.45
N ILE A 22 -11.20 19.13 9.18
CA ILE A 22 -10.31 18.91 8.04
C ILE A 22 -9.46 17.70 8.43
N TYR A 23 -9.99 16.50 8.19
CA TYR A 23 -9.18 15.30 8.28
C TYR A 23 -8.15 15.35 7.14
N ALA A 24 -6.86 15.32 7.49
CA ALA A 24 -5.81 15.17 6.49
C ALA A 24 -6.01 13.83 5.77
N GLN A 25 -5.74 13.80 4.47
CA GLN A 25 -5.94 12.64 3.63
C GLN A 25 -5.17 11.42 4.15
N PHE A 26 -5.89 10.38 4.58
CA PHE A 26 -5.31 9.06 4.80
C PHE A 26 -5.51 8.22 3.54
N THR A 27 -4.86 8.64 2.47
CA THR A 27 -4.68 7.82 1.28
C THR A 27 -3.25 7.96 0.82
N ILE A 28 -2.54 6.84 0.76
CA ILE A 28 -1.15 6.77 0.35
C ILE A 28 -1.03 5.74 -0.75
N THR A 29 -0.64 6.25 -1.92
CA THR A 29 -0.45 5.51 -3.16
C THR A 29 1.04 5.44 -3.55
N ASN A 30 1.95 5.47 -2.57
CA ASN A 30 3.37 5.36 -2.87
C ASN A 30 3.66 3.99 -3.49
N THR A 31 3.98 3.95 -4.78
CA THR A 31 4.22 2.67 -5.46
C THR A 31 5.45 1.92 -4.98
N LEU A 32 6.34 2.56 -4.19
CA LEU A 32 7.64 2.04 -3.74
C LEU A 32 8.59 1.67 -4.88
N LYS A 33 8.27 2.14 -6.10
CA LYS A 33 9.07 1.91 -7.32
C LYS A 33 10.17 2.95 -7.51
N SER A 34 10.05 4.10 -6.85
CA SER A 34 11.01 5.19 -6.95
C SER A 34 11.89 5.30 -5.71
N ASN A 35 12.84 6.23 -5.74
CA ASN A 35 13.65 6.58 -4.56
C ASN A 35 12.91 7.53 -3.59
N ASN A 36 11.63 7.81 -3.82
CA ASN A 36 10.85 8.74 -3.01
C ASN A 36 10.30 8.05 -1.75
N SER A 37 10.85 8.43 -0.59
CA SER A 37 10.39 7.98 0.73
C SER A 37 9.56 9.04 1.48
N ALA A 38 9.06 10.08 0.80
CA ALA A 38 8.25 11.12 1.45
C ALA A 38 7.02 10.51 2.15
N GLY A 39 6.81 10.89 3.42
CA GLY A 39 5.74 10.36 4.25
C GLY A 39 5.96 8.94 4.77
N LEU A 40 7.12 8.33 4.50
CA LEU A 40 7.48 6.99 4.95
C LEU A 40 8.64 7.06 5.94
N LYS A 41 8.56 6.27 7.01
CA LYS A 41 9.72 5.90 7.82
C LYS A 41 10.22 4.55 7.36
N ILE A 42 11.50 4.44 7.02
CA ILE A 42 12.17 3.18 6.66
C ILE A 42 13.35 3.01 7.63
N GLY A 43 13.56 1.80 8.15
CA GLY A 43 14.60 1.55 9.14
C GLY A 43 15.04 0.09 9.26
N ASP A 44 15.99 -0.13 10.17
CA ASP A 44 16.80 -1.35 10.29
C ASP A 44 17.44 -1.74 8.93
N ASN A 45 17.22 -2.96 8.43
CA ASN A 45 17.80 -3.41 7.16
C ASN A 45 17.03 -2.94 5.91
N ALA A 46 15.89 -2.28 6.07
CA ALA A 46 15.02 -1.96 4.95
C ALA A 46 15.54 -0.78 4.10
N TYR A 47 15.32 -0.83 2.79
CA TYR A 47 15.62 0.26 1.86
C TYR A 47 14.75 0.21 0.59
N LEU A 48 14.64 1.34 -0.11
CA LEU A 48 14.08 1.38 -1.46
C LEU A 48 15.18 0.97 -2.45
N THR A 49 14.97 -0.10 -3.23
CA THR A 49 15.99 -0.61 -4.17
C THR A 49 16.33 0.40 -5.27
N ALA A 50 15.38 1.29 -5.60
CA ALA A 50 15.61 2.43 -6.48
C ALA A 50 16.52 3.52 -5.89
N ALA A 51 16.54 3.65 -4.55
CA ALA A 51 17.41 4.61 -3.87
C ALA A 51 18.85 4.11 -3.73
N SER A 52 19.05 2.78 -3.66
CA SER A 52 20.38 2.16 -3.59
C SER A 52 20.97 1.80 -4.96
N GLY A 53 20.25 2.04 -6.05
CA GLY A 53 20.69 1.72 -7.41
C GLY A 53 20.60 0.24 -7.80
N VAL A 54 19.98 -0.60 -6.94
CA VAL A 54 19.69 -2.01 -7.26
C VAL A 54 18.70 -2.13 -8.40
N ASP A 55 17.66 -1.29 -8.37
CA ASP A 55 16.70 -1.15 -9.46
C ASP A 55 16.78 0.28 -10.02
N ILE A 56 16.50 0.47 -11.30
CA ILE A 56 16.37 1.82 -11.86
C ILE A 56 15.20 2.54 -11.17
N ASN A 57 15.37 3.84 -10.88
CA ASN A 57 14.29 4.64 -10.31
C ASN A 57 13.03 4.56 -11.20
N GLY A 58 11.99 3.91 -10.68
CA GLY A 58 10.76 3.59 -11.37
C GLY A 58 10.45 2.09 -11.55
N ALA A 59 11.41 1.22 -11.28
CA ALA A 59 11.25 -0.23 -11.34
C ALA A 59 11.52 -0.88 -9.97
N GLY A 60 11.72 -0.08 -8.94
CA GLY A 60 12.15 -0.53 -7.62
C GLY A 60 11.06 -1.21 -6.79
N TRP A 61 11.49 -1.58 -5.60
CA TRP A 61 10.72 -2.21 -4.55
C TRP A 61 11.17 -1.62 -3.21
N LEU A 62 10.29 -1.66 -2.21
CA LEU A 62 10.75 -1.67 -0.84
C LEU A 62 11.30 -3.05 -0.53
N ARG A 63 12.58 -3.14 -0.23
CA ARG A 63 13.22 -4.36 0.26
C ARG A 63 13.35 -4.25 1.77
N LEU A 64 12.63 -5.10 2.49
CA LEU A 64 12.62 -5.12 3.96
C LEU A 64 13.86 -5.87 4.50
N THR A 65 14.34 -6.86 3.77
CA THR A 65 15.52 -7.67 4.13
C THR A 65 16.22 -8.15 2.85
N GLU A 66 17.47 -8.55 2.99
CA GLU A 66 18.20 -9.27 1.97
C GLU A 66 18.15 -10.79 2.22
N ALA A 67 18.61 -11.57 1.26
CA ALA A 67 18.88 -13.00 1.45
C ALA A 67 20.10 -13.24 2.37
N LYS A 68 20.00 -12.78 3.63
CA LYS A 68 21.00 -12.87 4.69
C LYS A 68 20.33 -13.28 6.00
N THR A 69 21.05 -13.99 6.85
CA THR A 69 20.56 -14.46 8.16
C THR A 69 20.36 -13.32 9.15
N ASN A 70 19.43 -13.49 10.09
CA ASN A 70 19.24 -12.64 11.27
C ASN A 70 19.01 -11.15 10.96
N GLN A 71 18.26 -10.86 9.91
CA GLN A 71 17.87 -9.50 9.55
C GLN A 71 16.45 -9.20 10.00
N LYS A 72 16.18 -7.93 10.22
CA LYS A 72 14.83 -7.39 10.25
C LYS A 72 14.82 -6.00 9.64
N GLY A 73 13.72 -5.64 9.01
CA GLY A 73 13.56 -4.32 8.43
C GLY A 73 12.12 -3.90 8.41
N TYR A 74 11.88 -2.60 8.42
CA TYR A 74 10.53 -2.07 8.41
C TYR A 74 10.37 -0.85 7.53
N MET A 75 9.11 -0.64 7.15
CA MET A 75 8.60 0.64 6.71
C MET A 75 7.26 0.89 7.38
N TYR A 76 7.00 2.12 7.82
CA TYR A 76 5.65 2.53 8.16
C TYR A 76 5.31 3.88 7.55
N VAL A 77 4.02 4.10 7.35
CA VAL A 77 3.49 5.40 6.95
C VAL A 77 3.47 6.34 8.15
N MET A 78 4.06 7.52 8.00
CA MET A 78 4.14 8.51 9.09
C MET A 78 2.78 9.10 9.45
N GLN A 79 1.86 9.20 8.49
CA GLN A 79 0.49 9.68 8.68
C GLN A 79 -0.36 8.63 9.41
N GLY A 80 -0.98 8.99 10.52
CA GLY A 80 -1.96 8.13 11.19
C GLY A 80 -3.36 8.26 10.60
N PHE A 81 -4.24 7.31 10.93
CA PHE A 81 -5.66 7.35 10.62
C PHE A 81 -6.52 7.21 11.89
N PRO A 82 -7.68 7.88 11.96
CA PRO A 82 -8.69 7.64 12.98
C PRO A 82 -9.20 6.20 12.89
N THR A 83 -9.19 5.49 14.02
CA THR A 83 -9.59 4.07 14.04
C THR A 83 -11.06 3.84 13.77
N THR A 84 -11.89 4.88 13.85
CA THR A 84 -13.30 4.85 13.46
C THR A 84 -13.52 4.63 11.97
N LEU A 85 -12.54 4.95 11.12
CA LEU A 85 -12.64 4.77 9.67
C LEU A 85 -12.25 3.36 9.22
N GLY A 86 -11.37 2.69 9.96
CA GLY A 86 -10.72 1.45 9.52
C GLY A 86 -9.60 1.71 8.49
N VAL A 87 -9.08 0.65 7.88
CA VAL A 87 -8.02 0.74 6.86
C VAL A 87 -8.13 -0.38 5.83
N ILE A 88 -7.84 -0.07 4.57
CA ILE A 88 -7.57 -1.01 3.49
C ILE A 88 -6.09 -0.89 3.13
N ALA A 89 -5.41 -2.03 3.06
CA ALA A 89 -4.07 -2.15 2.52
C ALA A 89 -4.08 -3.10 1.33
N ASP A 90 -3.76 -2.58 0.15
CA ASP A 90 -3.56 -3.36 -1.07
C ASP A 90 -2.12 -3.23 -1.53
N PHE A 91 -1.45 -4.36 -1.73
CA PHE A 91 -0.04 -4.37 -2.08
C PHE A 91 0.36 -5.63 -2.84
N GLU A 92 1.44 -5.52 -3.58
CA GLU A 92 2.12 -6.65 -4.19
C GLU A 92 3.37 -6.99 -3.39
N TYR A 93 3.71 -8.28 -3.38
CA TYR A 93 4.97 -8.71 -2.79
C TYR A 93 5.62 -9.85 -3.56
N VAL A 94 6.92 -10.02 -3.31
CA VAL A 94 7.69 -11.19 -3.72
C VAL A 94 8.67 -11.54 -2.60
N GLN A 95 8.82 -12.84 -2.34
CA GLN A 95 9.89 -13.35 -1.50
C GLN A 95 10.72 -14.35 -2.31
N TRP A 96 12.03 -14.18 -2.36
CA TRP A 96 12.93 -14.99 -3.19
C TRP A 96 14.35 -14.94 -2.66
N ARG A 97 15.24 -15.81 -3.14
CA ARG A 97 16.65 -15.80 -2.75
C ARG A 97 17.57 -16.19 -3.90
N ASN A 98 18.78 -15.65 -3.88
CA ASN A 98 19.86 -15.96 -4.81
C ASN A 98 20.96 -16.83 -4.19
N VAL A 99 20.83 -17.18 -2.91
CA VAL A 99 21.74 -18.05 -2.18
C VAL A 99 20.99 -19.32 -1.79
N SER A 100 21.65 -20.46 -1.99
CA SER A 100 21.08 -21.76 -1.61
C SER A 100 21.06 -21.92 -0.09
N ASP A 101 19.95 -22.46 0.41
CA ASP A 101 19.74 -22.78 1.81
C ASP A 101 19.02 -24.14 1.87
N PRO A 102 19.78 -25.24 1.92
CA PRO A 102 19.23 -26.59 1.93
C PRO A 102 18.67 -27.01 3.30
N THR A 103 18.82 -26.15 4.32
CA THR A 103 18.40 -26.46 5.69
C THR A 103 17.01 -25.90 5.98
N TYR A 104 16.78 -24.62 5.65
CA TYR A 104 15.52 -23.95 5.97
C TYR A 104 14.63 -23.73 4.73
N PHE A 105 15.20 -23.80 3.53
CA PHE A 105 14.51 -23.63 2.26
C PHE A 105 13.88 -22.24 2.08
N GLY A 106 14.47 -21.21 2.68
CA GLY A 106 13.89 -19.86 2.70
C GLY A 106 13.09 -19.57 3.97
N ALA A 107 13.21 -18.34 4.46
CA ALA A 107 12.55 -17.89 5.68
C ALA A 107 12.66 -16.35 5.82
N ASP A 108 12.01 -15.74 6.80
CA ASP A 108 10.88 -16.30 7.56
C ASP A 108 9.57 -15.82 6.97
N GLY A 109 9.49 -14.53 6.66
CA GLY A 109 8.30 -13.91 6.09
C GLY A 109 8.25 -12.41 6.37
N PHE A 110 7.05 -11.85 6.26
CA PHE A 110 6.79 -10.45 6.63
C PHE A 110 5.49 -10.32 7.41
N SER A 111 5.34 -9.22 8.14
CA SER A 111 4.12 -8.82 8.80
C SER A 111 3.60 -7.49 8.27
N VAL A 112 2.28 -7.38 8.17
CA VAL A 112 1.56 -6.09 8.10
C VAL A 112 1.11 -5.77 9.51
N PHE A 113 1.42 -4.58 10.01
CA PHE A 113 1.12 -4.20 11.38
C PHE A 113 0.37 -2.88 11.48
N LEU A 114 -0.48 -2.79 12.50
CA LEU A 114 -1.00 -1.53 13.02
C LEU A 114 -0.36 -1.24 14.37
N PHE A 115 -0.04 0.02 14.64
CA PHE A 115 0.48 0.46 15.93
C PHE A 115 -0.10 1.81 16.34
N ASN A 116 -0.11 2.07 17.65
CA ASN A 116 -0.60 3.32 18.23
C ASN A 116 0.16 4.52 17.65
N ALA A 117 -0.58 5.44 17.02
CA ALA A 117 0.00 6.61 16.36
C ALA A 117 0.68 7.59 17.33
N SER A 118 0.45 7.46 18.65
CA SER A 118 1.13 8.26 19.68
C SER A 118 2.56 7.83 19.95
N VAL A 119 3.01 6.67 19.45
CA VAL A 119 4.40 6.22 19.55
C VAL A 119 5.29 7.17 18.76
N SER A 120 6.27 7.77 19.42
CA SER A 120 7.24 8.66 18.78
C SER A 120 8.18 7.86 17.86
N GLU A 121 8.79 8.53 16.88
CA GLU A 121 9.77 7.83 16.02
C GLU A 121 10.99 7.33 16.79
N ALA A 122 11.37 8.02 17.88
CA ALA A 122 12.50 7.62 18.72
C ALA A 122 12.19 6.37 19.56
N ASP A 123 10.92 6.18 19.92
CA ASP A 123 10.47 5.04 20.71
C ASP A 123 10.04 3.84 19.85
N PHE A 124 9.86 4.06 18.55
CA PHE A 124 9.48 3.01 17.62
C PHE A 124 10.61 1.99 17.49
N LYS A 125 10.30 0.72 17.77
CA LYS A 125 11.18 -0.42 17.49
C LYS A 125 10.36 -1.64 17.11
N LEU A 126 10.94 -2.49 16.28
CA LEU A 126 10.40 -3.81 15.97
C LEU A 126 10.53 -4.78 17.15
N GLY A 127 9.68 -5.80 17.15
CA GLY A 127 9.84 -7.02 17.93
C GLY A 127 11.04 -7.87 17.48
N GLY A 128 10.95 -9.18 17.72
CA GLY A 128 12.02 -10.13 17.38
C GLY A 128 12.26 -10.28 15.88
N TYR A 129 13.47 -10.71 15.53
CA TYR A 129 13.74 -11.23 14.18
C TYR A 129 13.30 -12.70 14.06
N GLY A 130 13.54 -13.32 12.91
CA GLY A 130 13.19 -14.71 12.61
C GLY A 130 11.68 -14.94 12.69
N GLY A 131 11.29 -15.97 13.44
CA GLY A 131 9.89 -16.38 13.62
C GLY A 131 8.98 -15.33 14.27
N SER A 132 9.49 -14.20 14.75
CA SER A 132 8.69 -13.10 15.29
C SER A 132 8.28 -12.05 14.24
N LEU A 133 8.83 -12.15 13.02
CA LEU A 133 8.50 -11.32 11.85
C LEU A 133 8.52 -9.80 12.11
N GLY A 134 9.38 -9.36 13.03
CA GLY A 134 9.46 -7.96 13.47
C GLY A 134 8.27 -7.46 14.29
N TYR A 135 7.23 -8.27 14.53
CA TYR A 135 6.05 -7.87 15.30
C TYR A 135 6.02 -8.48 16.72
N ALA A 136 6.23 -9.78 16.82
CA ALA A 136 6.01 -10.51 18.07
C ALA A 136 7.18 -10.41 19.06
N THR A 137 6.92 -10.86 20.29
CA THR A 137 7.92 -11.06 21.34
C THR A 137 9.05 -11.99 20.90
N PHE A 138 10.16 -11.97 21.63
CA PHE A 138 11.33 -12.80 21.33
C PHE A 138 12.09 -13.11 22.61
N SER A 139 12.80 -14.24 22.61
CA SER A 139 13.57 -14.69 23.77
C SER A 139 14.98 -14.09 23.86
N ASN A 140 15.52 -13.49 22.79
CA ASN A 140 16.88 -12.92 22.80
C ASN A 140 17.02 -11.60 21.99
N PRO A 141 17.10 -10.42 22.64
CA PRO A 141 17.29 -10.24 24.07
C PRO A 141 16.05 -10.64 24.85
N ALA A 142 16.27 -11.18 26.05
CA ALA A 142 15.20 -11.57 26.95
C ALA A 142 14.29 -10.36 27.26
N GLY A 143 12.98 -10.61 27.38
CA GLY A 143 12.01 -9.56 27.64
C GLY A 143 11.67 -8.69 26.44
N THR A 144 11.99 -9.10 25.21
CA THR A 144 11.49 -8.41 24.00
C THR A 144 9.96 -8.48 24.00
N THR A 145 9.31 -7.32 24.14
CA THR A 145 7.86 -7.18 24.28
C THR A 145 7.11 -7.10 22.95
N GLY A 146 7.79 -7.21 21.82
CA GLY A 146 7.21 -7.02 20.50
C GLY A 146 7.32 -5.56 20.00
N LEU A 147 6.62 -5.26 18.91
CA LEU A 147 6.66 -3.96 18.26
C LEU A 147 6.09 -2.85 19.16
N SER A 148 6.77 -1.70 19.23
CA SER A 148 6.35 -0.56 20.05
C SER A 148 4.92 -0.10 19.74
N GLY A 149 4.03 -0.24 20.73
CA GLY A 149 2.62 0.13 20.58
C GLY A 149 1.85 -0.67 19.54
N GLY A 150 2.35 -1.86 19.14
CA GLY A 150 1.66 -2.76 18.23
C GLY A 150 0.23 -3.03 18.70
N TYR A 151 -0.71 -3.04 17.77
CA TYR A 151 -2.12 -3.30 18.05
C TYR A 151 -2.61 -4.56 17.33
N LEU A 152 -2.21 -4.71 16.06
CA LEU A 152 -2.55 -5.86 15.23
C LEU A 152 -1.33 -6.23 14.38
N GLY A 153 -0.96 -7.51 14.36
CA GLY A 153 0.12 -8.03 13.52
C GLY A 153 -0.35 -9.21 12.68
N ILE A 154 -0.38 -9.03 11.36
CA ILE A 154 -0.76 -10.05 10.38
C ILE A 154 0.51 -10.57 9.72
N GLY A 155 0.96 -11.77 10.10
CA GLY A 155 2.17 -12.40 9.58
C GLY A 155 1.88 -13.31 8.39
N PHE A 156 2.61 -13.11 7.29
CA PHE A 156 2.70 -14.01 6.15
C PHE A 156 3.98 -14.82 6.32
N ASP A 157 3.84 -16.01 6.89
CA ASP A 157 4.94 -16.82 7.41
C ASP A 157 5.24 -18.02 6.51
N ALA A 158 6.33 -17.94 5.75
CA ALA A 158 6.78 -19.00 4.87
C ALA A 158 7.35 -20.18 5.68
N TYR A 159 8.11 -19.90 6.75
CA TYR A 159 8.82 -20.93 7.50
C TYR A 159 7.98 -21.62 8.59
N GLY A 160 7.09 -20.87 9.24
CA GLY A 160 6.03 -21.36 10.12
C GLY A 160 6.18 -21.09 11.62
N ASN A 161 7.19 -20.33 12.04
CA ASN A 161 7.44 -20.09 13.47
C ASN A 161 6.56 -19.00 14.09
N TYR A 162 6.00 -18.09 13.30
CA TYR A 162 5.14 -17.00 13.77
C TYR A 162 3.81 -17.52 14.33
N ALA A 163 3.36 -18.71 13.94
CA ALA A 163 2.21 -19.38 14.54
C ALA A 163 2.52 -20.04 15.90
N THR A 164 3.80 -20.13 16.31
CA THR A 164 4.21 -20.97 17.44
C THR A 164 4.24 -20.23 18.78
N ASN A 165 4.22 -21.00 19.87
CA ASN A 165 4.44 -20.52 21.24
C ASN A 165 5.92 -20.59 21.69
N THR A 166 6.85 -20.69 20.75
CA THR A 166 8.30 -20.74 21.02
C THR A 166 8.90 -19.33 21.08
N GLU A 167 10.14 -19.20 21.57
CA GLU A 167 10.86 -17.91 21.67
C GLU A 167 10.06 -16.83 22.42
N SER A 168 9.35 -17.25 23.48
CA SER A 168 8.51 -16.39 24.31
C SER A 168 7.28 -15.78 23.62
N ARG A 169 6.85 -16.33 22.48
CA ARG A 169 5.57 -15.95 21.84
C ARG A 169 4.38 -16.43 22.66
N ASN A 170 3.42 -15.53 22.87
CA ASN A 170 2.21 -15.83 23.65
C ASN A 170 1.21 -16.65 22.83
N GLY A 171 1.01 -17.91 23.23
CA GLY A 171 0.06 -18.84 22.62
C GLY A 171 0.44 -19.28 21.20
N GLY A 172 -0.45 -20.04 20.59
CA GLY A 172 -0.27 -20.61 19.25
C GLY A 172 0.06 -22.10 19.27
N SER A 173 0.62 -22.58 18.15
CA SER A 173 0.95 -23.98 17.93
C SER A 173 2.23 -24.40 18.66
N ALA A 174 2.31 -25.66 19.08
CA ALA A 174 3.56 -26.25 19.56
C ALA A 174 4.57 -26.51 18.42
N ASN A 175 4.08 -26.72 17.20
CA ASN A 175 4.88 -27.03 16.02
C ASN A 175 4.79 -25.90 14.99
N ALA A 176 5.86 -25.72 14.20
CA ALA A 176 5.86 -24.77 13.08
C ALA A 176 4.72 -25.07 12.08
N VAL A 177 4.13 -24.01 11.54
CA VAL A 177 3.04 -24.05 10.56
C VAL A 177 3.44 -23.25 9.32
N PRO A 178 4.24 -23.84 8.40
CA PRO A 178 4.75 -23.15 7.23
C PRO A 178 3.63 -22.73 6.29
N ASN A 179 3.91 -21.72 5.47
CA ASN A 179 2.97 -21.20 4.48
C ASN A 179 1.61 -20.91 5.11
N SER A 180 1.58 -19.98 6.06
CA SER A 180 0.35 -19.59 6.76
C SER A 180 0.24 -18.08 6.95
N ILE A 181 -0.99 -17.60 7.10
CA ILE A 181 -1.28 -16.23 7.51
C ILE A 181 -1.79 -16.27 8.95
N ILE A 182 -1.15 -15.53 9.85
CA ILE A 182 -1.45 -15.55 11.29
C ILE A 182 -1.79 -14.15 11.74
N VAL A 183 -2.78 -14.03 12.63
CA VAL A 183 -3.12 -12.78 13.30
C VAL A 183 -2.68 -12.87 14.77
N ARG A 184 -1.92 -11.86 15.23
CA ARG A 184 -1.54 -11.66 16.62
C ARG A 184 -2.04 -10.32 17.15
N GLY A 185 -2.42 -10.32 18.43
CA GLY A 185 -3.00 -9.17 19.11
C GLY A 185 -2.01 -8.09 19.53
N PRO A 186 -2.44 -7.14 20.37
CA PRO A 186 -1.66 -5.98 20.77
C PRO A 186 -0.38 -6.32 21.51
N SER A 187 0.60 -5.42 21.40
CA SER A 187 1.79 -5.42 22.23
C SER A 187 1.47 -4.93 23.64
N SER A 188 2.14 -5.51 24.64
CA SER A 188 2.02 -5.12 26.04
C SER A 188 3.40 -4.74 26.60
N SER A 189 3.42 -3.90 27.65
CA SER A 189 4.64 -3.65 28.43
C SER A 189 5.14 -4.91 29.15
N THR A 190 4.25 -5.90 29.34
CA THR A 190 4.59 -7.21 29.90
C THR A 190 4.70 -8.23 28.78
N TYR A 191 5.90 -8.77 28.54
CA TYR A 191 6.17 -9.64 27.39
C TYR A 191 5.22 -10.86 27.31
N SER A 192 4.90 -11.48 28.45
CA SER A 192 4.01 -12.66 28.50
C SER A 192 2.55 -12.35 28.18
N LEU A 193 2.14 -11.07 28.21
CA LEU A 193 0.81 -10.61 27.82
C LEU A 193 0.78 -10.02 26.41
N SER A 194 1.93 -9.99 25.74
CA SER A 194 2.08 -9.34 24.46
C SER A 194 1.79 -10.28 23.29
N ASN A 195 1.23 -9.74 22.21
CA ASN A 195 1.08 -10.39 20.90
C ASN A 195 0.43 -11.78 20.96
N THR A 196 -0.62 -11.93 21.77
CA THR A 196 -1.40 -13.16 21.89
C THR A 196 -1.78 -13.67 20.50
N TYR A 197 -1.54 -14.96 20.25
CA TYR A 197 -2.03 -15.64 19.05
C TYR A 197 -3.56 -15.60 19.00
N LEU A 198 -4.13 -15.13 17.89
CA LEU A 198 -5.57 -14.96 17.75
C LEU A 198 -6.18 -15.98 16.78
N THR A 199 -5.65 -16.06 15.56
CA THR A 199 -6.13 -16.98 14.53
C THR A 199 -5.06 -17.22 13.46
N ARG A 200 -5.27 -18.23 12.61
CA ARG A 200 -4.48 -18.46 11.41
C ARG A 200 -5.30 -19.07 10.28
N VAL A 201 -4.76 -19.01 9.07
CA VAL A 201 -5.13 -19.88 7.95
C VAL A 201 -3.88 -20.54 7.38
N ASP A 202 -3.96 -21.85 7.14
CA ASP A 202 -2.94 -22.63 6.47
C ASP A 202 -3.14 -22.52 4.95
N LEU A 203 -2.06 -22.31 4.19
CA LEU A 203 -2.11 -22.13 2.74
C LEU A 203 -1.57 -23.36 2.01
N GLY A 204 -2.08 -23.55 0.79
CA GLY A 204 -1.67 -24.61 -0.12
C GLY A 204 -2.08 -26.01 0.33
N ASP A 205 -1.65 -27.00 -0.43
CA ASP A 205 -1.78 -28.40 -0.03
C ASP A 205 -0.88 -28.69 1.19
N ARG A 206 -1.34 -29.57 2.08
CA ARG A 206 -0.74 -29.87 3.38
C ARG A 206 -0.24 -31.31 3.49
N THR A 207 -0.18 -32.05 2.38
CA THR A 207 0.35 -33.42 2.33
C THR A 207 1.87 -33.47 2.49
N GLY A 208 2.38 -34.60 3.00
CA GLY A 208 3.83 -34.86 3.13
C GLY A 208 4.46 -34.35 4.43
N THR A 209 5.79 -34.22 4.44
CA THR A 209 6.56 -33.77 5.60
C THR A 209 6.54 -32.25 5.75
N LEU A 210 6.90 -31.73 6.93
CA LEU A 210 7.03 -30.30 7.18
C LEU A 210 7.94 -29.59 6.15
N ASN A 211 9.06 -30.22 5.78
CA ASN A 211 9.98 -29.67 4.77
C ASN A 211 9.39 -29.71 3.36
N ALA A 212 8.57 -30.71 3.02
CA ALA A 212 7.85 -30.72 1.76
C ALA A 212 6.81 -29.59 1.71
N ILE A 213 6.19 -29.26 2.84
CA ILE A 213 5.24 -28.15 2.94
C ILE A 213 5.93 -26.78 2.81
N ARG A 214 7.12 -26.59 3.40
CA ARG A 214 7.91 -25.36 3.27
C ARG A 214 8.26 -25.03 1.82
N GLN A 215 8.69 -26.04 1.07
CA GLN A 215 9.18 -25.88 -0.30
C GLN A 215 8.09 -25.61 -1.36
N ARG A 216 6.85 -25.37 -0.94
CA ARG A 216 5.75 -25.03 -1.84
C ARG A 216 5.80 -23.55 -2.11
N ASP A 217 5.67 -23.17 -3.38
CA ASP A 217 5.60 -21.78 -3.81
C ASP A 217 4.27 -21.13 -3.42
N GLU A 218 4.03 -21.01 -2.12
CA GLU A 218 2.85 -20.40 -1.52
C GLU A 218 3.16 -18.95 -1.17
N ILE A 219 3.90 -18.69 -0.09
CA ILE A 219 4.29 -17.34 0.33
C ILE A 219 5.59 -16.90 -0.32
N ASP A 220 6.58 -17.77 -0.48
CA ASP A 220 7.84 -17.45 -1.13
C ASP A 220 8.08 -18.29 -2.38
N TYR A 221 9.01 -17.83 -3.22
CA TYR A 221 9.50 -18.57 -4.37
C TYR A 221 10.72 -19.40 -3.96
N ASN A 222 10.53 -20.71 -3.88
CA ASN A 222 11.49 -21.65 -3.31
C ASN A 222 12.61 -22.03 -4.28
N THR A 223 12.44 -21.73 -5.56
CA THR A 223 13.50 -21.91 -6.55
C THR A 223 14.55 -20.81 -6.42
N VAL A 224 15.78 -21.19 -6.07
CA VAL A 224 16.92 -20.28 -5.99
C VAL A 224 17.19 -19.67 -7.36
N THR A 225 17.28 -18.35 -7.43
CA THR A 225 17.41 -17.60 -8.69
C THR A 225 18.30 -16.37 -8.49
N THR A 226 19.09 -16.01 -9.51
CA THR A 226 19.96 -14.82 -9.47
C THR A 226 19.20 -13.51 -9.58
N SER A 227 17.96 -13.55 -10.06
CA SER A 227 17.10 -12.39 -10.24
C SER A 227 15.69 -12.67 -9.73
N ARG A 228 14.99 -11.59 -9.35
CA ARG A 228 13.57 -11.61 -8.97
C ARG A 228 12.75 -12.43 -9.99
N PRO A 229 11.88 -13.35 -9.54
CA PRO A 229 11.04 -14.12 -10.46
C PRO A 229 10.11 -13.19 -11.25
N ALA A 230 9.85 -13.56 -12.50
CA ALA A 230 8.89 -12.85 -13.34
C ALA A 230 7.46 -13.02 -12.80
N SER A 231 6.59 -12.03 -13.02
CA SER A 231 5.24 -12.02 -12.41
C SER A 231 4.29 -13.07 -12.97
N ASP A 232 4.55 -13.60 -14.17
CA ASP A 232 3.85 -14.77 -14.73
C ASP A 232 4.30 -16.08 -14.06
N VAL A 233 5.49 -16.12 -13.47
CA VAL A 233 6.02 -17.27 -12.70
C VAL A 233 5.60 -17.20 -11.24
N PHE A 234 5.87 -16.08 -10.56
CA PHE A 234 5.53 -15.87 -9.15
C PHE A 234 5.05 -14.44 -8.91
N TYR A 235 3.77 -14.31 -8.58
CA TYR A 235 3.12 -13.03 -8.29
C TYR A 235 2.16 -13.17 -7.13
N ARG A 236 2.22 -12.22 -6.19
CA ARG A 236 1.30 -12.15 -5.05
C ARG A 236 0.77 -10.73 -4.90
N ARG A 237 -0.55 -10.60 -4.83
CA ARG A 237 -1.24 -9.37 -4.44
C ARG A 237 -2.20 -9.66 -3.30
N VAL A 238 -2.12 -8.88 -2.24
CA VAL A 238 -2.91 -9.03 -1.01
C VAL A 238 -3.75 -7.79 -0.82
N GLN A 239 -5.01 -7.99 -0.44
CA GLN A 239 -5.89 -6.93 0.04
C GLN A 239 -6.31 -7.26 1.48
N ILE A 240 -5.97 -6.40 2.43
CA ILE A 240 -6.41 -6.48 3.82
C ILE A 240 -7.42 -5.35 4.02
N SER A 241 -8.64 -5.68 4.45
CA SER A 241 -9.66 -4.71 4.86
C SER A 241 -9.93 -4.86 6.34
N ILE A 242 -9.81 -3.78 7.08
CA ILE A 242 -10.09 -3.69 8.51
C ILE A 242 -11.18 -2.65 8.67
N THR A 243 -12.37 -3.08 9.08
CA THR A 243 -13.52 -2.21 9.33
C THR A 243 -13.87 -2.22 10.81
N LYS A 244 -14.55 -1.18 11.29
CA LYS A 244 -14.96 -1.05 12.70
C LYS A 244 -16.48 -1.06 12.88
N PRO A 245 -17.18 -2.18 12.66
CA PRO A 245 -18.61 -2.25 12.99
C PRO A 245 -18.78 -2.19 14.51
N GLY A 246 -19.38 -1.11 15.02
CA GLY A 246 -19.54 -0.92 16.45
C GLY A 246 -18.19 -0.78 17.17
N ASN A 247 -17.90 -1.67 18.11
CA ASN A 247 -16.68 -1.63 18.93
C ASN A 247 -15.55 -2.54 18.43
N ASP A 248 -15.86 -3.51 17.57
CA ASP A 248 -14.91 -4.52 17.14
C ASP A 248 -14.24 -4.15 15.82
N TYR A 249 -13.06 -4.72 15.58
CA TYR A 249 -12.47 -4.73 14.25
C TYR A 249 -12.78 -6.02 13.52
N VAL A 250 -13.26 -5.92 12.28
CA VAL A 250 -13.42 -7.07 11.38
C VAL A 250 -12.32 -6.99 10.33
N ILE A 251 -11.46 -8.01 10.31
CA ILE A 251 -10.31 -8.16 9.43
C ILE A 251 -10.66 -9.17 8.34
N SER A 252 -10.67 -8.75 7.08
CA SER A 252 -10.80 -9.61 5.90
C SER A 252 -9.51 -9.54 5.09
N ILE A 253 -8.94 -10.70 4.77
CA ILE A 253 -7.74 -10.82 3.96
C ILE A 253 -8.11 -11.57 2.69
N LYS A 254 -7.86 -10.92 1.56
CA LYS A 254 -8.00 -11.52 0.23
C LYS A 254 -6.64 -11.62 -0.44
N TRP A 255 -6.47 -12.67 -1.23
CA TRP A 255 -5.21 -12.98 -1.87
C TRP A 255 -5.40 -13.41 -3.32
N ARG A 256 -4.47 -12.99 -4.17
CA ARG A 256 -4.43 -13.32 -5.59
C ARG A 256 -3.00 -13.71 -5.99
N LYS A 257 -2.88 -14.81 -6.72
CA LYS A 257 -1.63 -15.39 -7.21
C LYS A 257 -1.44 -15.15 -8.72
N GLN A 258 -0.32 -15.62 -9.26
CA GLN A 258 -0.08 -15.60 -10.71
C GLN A 258 -1.21 -16.34 -11.46
N ASN A 259 -1.53 -15.87 -12.67
CA ASN A 259 -2.59 -16.42 -13.54
C ASN A 259 -4.02 -16.37 -12.97
N GLN A 260 -4.24 -15.69 -11.83
CA GLN A 260 -5.56 -15.44 -11.29
C GLN A 260 -6.02 -14.02 -11.61
N THR A 261 -7.27 -13.87 -12.03
CA THR A 261 -7.88 -12.57 -12.33
C THR A 261 -8.68 -12.01 -11.16
N THR A 262 -9.18 -12.87 -10.27
CA THR A 262 -9.99 -12.51 -9.10
C THR A 262 -9.26 -12.74 -7.78
N PHE A 263 -9.69 -12.05 -6.73
CA PHE A 263 -9.23 -12.24 -5.36
C PHE A 263 -10.03 -13.35 -4.67
N THR A 264 -9.36 -14.17 -3.86
CA THR A 264 -10.01 -15.16 -2.96
C THR A 264 -9.90 -14.68 -1.53
N GLU A 265 -10.99 -14.70 -0.75
CA GLU A 265 -10.90 -14.47 0.70
C GLU A 265 -10.24 -15.68 1.36
N VAL A 266 -9.17 -15.43 2.11
CA VAL A 266 -8.36 -16.47 2.77
C VAL A 266 -8.49 -16.41 4.29
N LEU A 267 -8.86 -15.27 4.87
CA LEU A 267 -9.06 -15.13 6.30
C LEU A 267 -10.11 -14.06 6.59
N ASN A 268 -11.02 -14.37 7.52
CA ASN A 268 -11.97 -13.42 8.10
C ASN A 268 -11.94 -13.59 9.62
N TYR A 269 -11.74 -12.50 10.36
CA TYR A 269 -11.60 -12.55 11.82
C TYR A 269 -12.12 -11.28 12.49
N THR A 270 -12.88 -11.45 13.57
CA THR A 270 -13.36 -10.35 14.42
C THR A 270 -12.47 -10.23 15.66
N LEU A 271 -11.77 -9.10 15.78
CA LEU A 271 -11.00 -8.72 16.96
C LEU A 271 -11.91 -7.98 17.94
N ASN A 272 -12.10 -8.56 19.12
CA ASN A 272 -12.97 -8.01 20.15
C ASN A 272 -12.37 -6.72 20.76
N GLY A 273 -13.06 -5.60 20.57
CA GLY A 273 -12.62 -4.28 21.04
C GLY A 273 -12.77 -4.07 22.55
N THR A 274 -13.53 -4.92 23.25
CA THR A 274 -13.61 -4.92 24.72
C THR A 274 -12.39 -5.60 25.33
N THR A 275 -11.97 -6.74 24.78
CA THR A 275 -10.74 -7.45 25.20
C THR A 275 -9.49 -6.68 24.79
N TYR A 276 -9.49 -6.09 23.59
CA TYR A 276 -8.37 -5.37 23.03
C TYR A 276 -8.78 -3.94 22.63
N PRO A 277 -8.85 -3.01 23.59
CA PRO A 277 -9.25 -1.62 23.34
C PRO A 277 -8.43 -0.98 22.22
N ILE A 278 -9.14 -0.41 21.24
CA ILE A 278 -8.54 0.18 20.04
C ILE A 278 -8.02 1.58 20.37
N PRO A 279 -6.73 1.90 20.08
CA PRO A 279 -6.24 3.27 20.17
C PRO A 279 -7.07 4.23 19.31
N THR A 280 -7.08 5.53 19.64
CA THR A 280 -7.85 6.53 18.89
C THR A 280 -7.33 6.73 17.46
N ASN A 281 -6.01 6.64 17.29
CA ASN A 281 -5.34 6.72 16.00
C ASN A 281 -4.32 5.58 15.88
N LEU A 282 -4.25 5.00 14.68
CA LEU A 282 -3.26 3.99 14.35
C LEU A 282 -2.42 4.44 13.15
N LYS A 283 -1.24 3.85 13.02
CA LYS A 283 -0.40 3.90 11.82
C LYS A 283 -0.23 2.49 11.29
N LEU A 284 -0.04 2.37 9.97
CA LEU A 284 0.17 1.11 9.28
C LEU A 284 1.62 0.98 8.80
N GLY A 285 2.17 -0.22 8.88
CA GLY A 285 3.47 -0.54 8.31
C GLY A 285 3.65 -2.00 7.95
N PHE A 286 4.84 -2.28 7.43
CA PHE A 286 5.33 -3.59 7.05
C PHE A 286 6.65 -3.84 7.78
N ALA A 287 6.83 -5.05 8.30
CA ALA A 287 8.13 -5.52 8.77
C ALA A 287 8.44 -6.85 8.11
N ALA A 288 9.69 -7.16 7.84
CA ALA A 288 10.10 -8.51 7.47
C ALA A 288 11.28 -8.96 8.29
N SER A 289 11.50 -10.27 8.29
CA SER A 289 12.61 -10.82 9.04
C SER A 289 13.12 -12.13 8.47
N THR A 290 14.39 -12.38 8.77
CA THR A 290 15.10 -13.61 8.53
C THR A 290 15.73 -14.10 9.84
N GLY A 291 15.95 -15.40 9.92
CA GLY A 291 16.63 -16.08 11.02
C GLY A 291 17.77 -16.92 10.46
N GLY A 292 17.72 -18.24 10.71
CA GLY A 292 18.63 -19.19 10.05
C GLY A 292 18.37 -19.30 8.54
N GLY A 293 17.09 -19.31 8.13
CA GLY A 293 16.69 -19.17 6.74
C GLY A 293 16.49 -17.71 6.34
N PHE A 294 16.47 -17.44 5.04
CA PHE A 294 16.40 -16.08 4.53
C PHE A 294 15.76 -16.00 3.14
N ASN A 295 15.18 -14.84 2.83
CA ASN A 295 14.77 -14.42 1.50
C ASN A 295 14.94 -12.89 1.42
N PHE A 296 15.11 -12.36 0.22
CA PHE A 296 14.70 -10.98 -0.06
C PHE A 296 13.19 -10.89 0.19
N GLN A 297 12.75 -10.05 1.12
CA GLN A 297 11.34 -9.74 1.31
C GLN A 297 11.01 -8.37 0.73
N GLU A 298 10.26 -8.35 -0.38
CA GLU A 298 10.06 -7.14 -1.17
C GLU A 298 8.57 -6.81 -1.34
N ILE A 299 8.21 -5.55 -1.10
CA ILE A 299 6.85 -5.01 -1.23
C ILE A 299 6.85 -3.88 -2.28
N ARG A 300 5.79 -3.80 -3.08
CA ARG A 300 5.56 -2.64 -3.95
C ARG A 300 4.08 -2.37 -4.16
N ASN A 301 3.80 -1.30 -4.88
CA ASN A 301 2.47 -0.95 -5.37
C ASN A 301 1.46 -0.75 -4.22
N ILE A 302 1.89 -0.23 -3.07
CA ILE A 302 1.00 -0.05 -1.91
C ILE A 302 -0.08 0.99 -2.21
N LEU A 303 -1.31 0.65 -1.87
CA LEU A 303 -2.44 1.54 -1.68
C LEU A 303 -2.92 1.33 -0.25
N LEU A 304 -2.74 2.36 0.58
CA LEU A 304 -3.27 2.41 1.94
C LEU A 304 -4.33 3.49 1.98
N THR A 305 -5.57 3.12 2.29
CA THR A 305 -6.70 4.04 2.28
C THR A 305 -7.73 3.61 3.33
N THR A 306 -8.73 4.42 3.57
CA THR A 306 -9.85 4.04 4.45
C THR A 306 -10.87 3.19 3.67
N PRO A 307 -11.49 2.20 4.34
CA PRO A 307 -12.68 1.54 3.84
C PRO A 307 -13.84 2.53 3.85
N GLY A 308 -14.70 2.41 2.85
CA GLY A 308 -15.95 3.12 2.82
C GLY A 308 -16.18 3.84 1.51
N ASN A 309 -17.39 3.68 1.00
CA ASN A 309 -18.00 4.56 0.02
C ASN A 309 -17.35 4.57 -1.35
N LEU A 310 -16.90 5.74 -1.80
CA LEU A 310 -16.30 5.95 -3.09
C LEU A 310 -14.80 6.11 -2.86
N ARG A 311 -13.96 5.58 -3.74
CA ARG A 311 -12.53 5.88 -3.73
C ARG A 311 -11.94 5.92 -5.12
N VAL A 312 -10.81 6.58 -5.24
CA VAL A 312 -10.01 6.63 -6.47
C VAL A 312 -8.59 6.16 -6.17
N ASP A 313 -8.10 5.24 -7.01
CA ASP A 313 -6.67 4.91 -7.12
C ASP A 313 -6.19 5.27 -8.53
N SER A 314 -4.91 5.59 -8.69
CA SER A 314 -4.32 5.89 -9.99
C SER A 314 -2.91 5.33 -10.06
N ARG A 315 -2.55 4.76 -11.21
CA ARG A 315 -1.22 4.18 -11.48
C ARG A 315 -0.80 4.48 -12.90
N ALA A 316 0.50 4.55 -13.15
CA ALA A 316 1.04 4.63 -14.50
C ALA A 316 1.78 3.34 -14.87
N ASP A 317 1.78 3.01 -16.17
CA ASP A 317 2.56 1.88 -16.69
C ASP A 317 4.08 2.08 -16.47
N PHE A 318 4.54 3.33 -16.63
CA PHE A 318 5.90 3.74 -16.33
C PHE A 318 5.88 4.98 -15.45
N PRO A 319 6.74 5.08 -14.42
CA PRO A 319 6.77 6.22 -13.51
C PRO A 319 7.74 7.32 -13.98
N PHE A 320 8.26 7.23 -15.21
CA PHE A 320 9.09 8.28 -15.78
C PHE A 320 8.85 8.45 -17.28
N ALA A 321 9.21 9.63 -17.80
CA ALA A 321 9.24 9.95 -19.22
C ALA A 321 10.61 10.55 -19.59
N CYS A 322 11.07 10.28 -20.81
CA CYS A 322 12.33 10.82 -21.34
C CYS A 322 12.12 12.23 -21.90
N ASN A 323 12.88 13.22 -21.45
CA ASN A 323 12.76 14.59 -21.95
C ASN A 323 13.32 14.81 -23.38
N GLU A 324 14.03 13.83 -23.92
CA GLU A 324 14.70 13.92 -25.24
C GLU A 324 13.88 13.32 -26.39
N LYS A 325 12.78 12.62 -26.08
CA LYS A 325 11.91 11.98 -27.07
C LYS A 325 10.46 11.99 -26.62
N LYS A 326 9.55 11.80 -27.58
CA LYS A 326 8.14 11.55 -27.31
C LYS A 326 8.00 10.24 -26.53
N ASN A 327 7.21 10.23 -25.45
CA ASN A 327 6.91 9.01 -24.69
C ASN A 327 5.40 8.87 -24.57
N THR A 328 4.90 7.67 -24.84
CA THR A 328 3.52 7.34 -24.51
C THR A 328 3.45 6.97 -23.03
N VAL A 329 2.53 7.60 -22.32
CA VAL A 329 2.27 7.41 -20.90
C VAL A 329 0.80 7.05 -20.74
N SER A 330 0.56 5.98 -19.99
CA SER A 330 -0.79 5.50 -19.70
C SER A 330 -1.02 5.58 -18.20
N PHE A 331 -2.08 6.27 -17.79
CA PHE A 331 -2.61 6.30 -16.44
C PHE A 331 -3.82 5.36 -16.37
N LYS A 332 -3.88 4.51 -15.35
CA LYS A 332 -4.99 3.61 -15.04
C LYS A 332 -5.60 4.08 -13.73
N VAL A 333 -6.76 4.71 -13.85
CA VAL A 333 -7.49 5.30 -12.72
C VAL A 333 -8.63 4.36 -12.36
N GLU A 334 -8.54 3.72 -11.20
CA GLU A 334 -9.57 2.85 -10.68
C GLU A 334 -10.53 3.63 -9.79
N VAL A 335 -11.80 3.66 -10.16
CA VAL A 335 -12.88 4.18 -9.33
C VAL A 335 -13.57 2.99 -8.69
N THR A 336 -13.66 2.97 -7.36
CA THR A 336 -14.32 1.88 -6.64
C THR A 336 -15.53 2.36 -5.87
N ASN A 337 -16.65 1.66 -6.04
CA ASN A 337 -17.83 1.76 -5.19
C ASN A 337 -17.82 0.60 -4.18
N ASP A 338 -17.37 0.90 -2.97
CA ASP A 338 -17.36 -0.03 -1.84
C ASP A 338 -18.70 -0.06 -1.10
N THR A 339 -19.73 0.69 -1.52
CA THR A 339 -21.03 0.68 -0.85
C THR A 339 -21.85 -0.56 -1.21
N ALA A 340 -22.91 -0.79 -0.43
CA ALA A 340 -23.94 -1.79 -0.76
C ALA A 340 -24.96 -1.28 -1.79
N ALA A 341 -24.91 0.00 -2.17
CA ALA A 341 -25.79 0.61 -3.15
C ALA A 341 -25.12 0.71 -4.52
N ALA A 342 -25.89 0.62 -5.60
CA ALA A 342 -25.39 1.03 -6.91
C ALA A 342 -25.33 2.56 -6.97
N LEU A 343 -24.31 3.10 -7.63
CA LEU A 343 -24.13 4.53 -7.87
C LEU A 343 -24.23 4.77 -9.37
N ASN A 344 -25.07 5.70 -9.80
CA ASN A 344 -25.30 5.99 -11.22
C ASN A 344 -24.71 7.33 -11.66
N ASN A 345 -24.33 8.17 -10.70
CA ASN A 345 -23.92 9.55 -10.92
C ASN A 345 -22.64 9.89 -10.13
N ILE A 346 -21.55 9.18 -10.45
CA ILE A 346 -20.23 9.52 -9.93
C ILE A 346 -19.60 10.53 -10.90
N SER A 347 -19.44 11.77 -10.46
CA SER A 347 -18.67 12.78 -11.17
C SER A 347 -17.19 12.40 -11.15
N PHE A 348 -16.56 12.31 -12.31
CA PHE A 348 -15.16 11.96 -12.50
C PHE A 348 -14.41 13.09 -13.20
N THR A 349 -13.25 13.45 -12.65
CA THR A 349 -12.31 14.39 -13.24
C THR A 349 -10.90 13.81 -13.23
N SER A 350 -10.13 13.97 -14.30
CA SER A 350 -8.70 13.69 -14.35
C SER A 350 -7.96 14.83 -15.04
N LYS A 351 -6.85 15.28 -14.46
CA LYS A 351 -6.05 16.41 -14.96
C LYS A 351 -4.58 16.05 -15.00
N VAL A 352 -3.95 16.15 -16.16
CA VAL A 352 -2.49 16.04 -16.28
C VAL A 352 -1.86 17.41 -16.05
N THR A 353 -1.20 17.56 -14.90
CA THR A 353 -0.67 18.83 -14.39
C THR A 353 0.85 18.77 -14.16
N ASN A 354 1.50 19.92 -14.07
CA ASN A 354 2.87 20.00 -13.56
C ASN A 354 2.92 19.80 -12.02
N ALA A 355 4.11 19.79 -11.44
CA ALA A 355 4.29 19.69 -9.99
C ALA A 355 3.45 20.73 -9.18
N ALA A 356 3.25 21.93 -9.74
CA ALA A 356 2.50 23.05 -9.16
C ALA A 356 0.98 23.02 -9.46
N ASN A 357 0.42 21.89 -9.91
CA ASN A 357 -1.00 21.72 -10.26
C ASN A 357 -1.50 22.57 -11.44
N THR A 358 -0.61 23.14 -12.25
CA THR A 358 -1.02 23.82 -13.49
C THR A 358 -1.23 22.78 -14.60
N LEU A 359 -2.37 22.85 -15.29
CA LEU A 359 -2.68 21.95 -16.41
C LEU A 359 -1.59 22.04 -17.50
N LEU A 360 -1.09 20.89 -17.94
CA LEU A 360 -0.15 20.86 -19.07
C LEU A 360 -0.89 21.17 -20.37
N THR A 361 -0.24 21.91 -21.27
CA THR A 361 -0.79 22.20 -22.59
C THR A 361 -0.60 21.04 -23.56
N ASN A 362 -1.31 21.03 -24.68
CA ASN A 362 -1.17 20.02 -25.75
C ASN A 362 0.23 19.98 -26.40
N SER A 363 1.04 21.02 -26.22
CA SER A 363 2.44 21.02 -26.66
C SER A 363 3.39 20.35 -25.65
N GLN A 364 2.92 20.13 -24.42
CA GLN A 364 3.68 19.49 -23.35
C GLN A 364 3.31 18.02 -23.16
N PHE A 365 2.01 17.75 -23.07
CA PHE A 365 1.41 16.43 -23.01
C PHE A 365 0.16 16.44 -23.88
N LYS A 366 -0.20 15.36 -24.54
CA LYS A 366 -1.46 15.29 -25.30
C LYS A 366 -2.16 13.97 -25.04
N ILE A 367 -3.33 14.01 -24.41
CA ILE A 367 -4.19 12.83 -24.30
C ILE A 367 -4.59 12.38 -25.72
N THR A 368 -4.38 11.10 -26.02
CA THR A 368 -4.65 10.49 -27.32
C THR A 368 -5.78 9.49 -27.27
N SER A 369 -6.02 8.84 -26.13
CA SER A 369 -7.07 7.84 -25.97
C SER A 369 -7.54 7.76 -24.51
N VAL A 370 -8.83 7.53 -24.32
CA VAL A 370 -9.41 7.12 -23.04
C VAL A 370 -10.22 5.85 -23.25
N VAL A 371 -9.93 4.82 -22.49
CA VAL A 371 -10.62 3.51 -22.54
C VAL A 371 -11.18 3.18 -21.17
N LEU A 372 -12.45 2.81 -21.11
CA LEU A 372 -13.11 2.38 -19.88
C LEU A 372 -13.19 0.85 -19.84
N SER A 373 -12.90 0.25 -18.70
CA SER A 373 -13.12 -1.18 -18.49
C SER A 373 -14.61 -1.50 -18.32
N SER A 374 -14.97 -2.79 -18.45
CA SER A 374 -16.35 -3.29 -18.33
C SER A 374 -16.99 -3.15 -16.94
N GLY A 375 -16.29 -2.56 -15.98
CA GLY A 375 -16.81 -2.38 -14.61
C GLY A 375 -17.86 -1.27 -14.48
N PHE A 376 -17.89 -0.32 -15.42
CA PHE A 376 -18.84 0.79 -15.39
C PHE A 376 -20.21 0.41 -15.98
N THR A 377 -21.29 0.79 -15.28
CA THR A 377 -22.67 0.54 -15.73
C THR A 377 -23.17 1.60 -16.70
N ASN A 378 -22.62 2.82 -16.61
CA ASN A 378 -22.84 3.92 -17.54
C ASN A 378 -21.58 4.81 -17.61
N SER A 379 -21.44 5.62 -18.66
CA SER A 379 -20.43 6.68 -18.68
C SER A 379 -20.75 7.80 -19.67
N THR A 380 -20.37 9.03 -19.32
CA THR A 380 -20.29 10.19 -20.24
C THR A 380 -18.86 10.68 -20.46
N ILE A 381 -17.85 9.92 -19.99
CA ILE A 381 -16.44 10.27 -20.18
C ILE A 381 -16.11 10.26 -21.69
N PRO A 382 -15.50 11.33 -22.24
CA PRO A 382 -15.11 11.36 -23.64
C PRO A 382 -14.02 10.33 -23.91
N THR A 383 -14.16 9.58 -25.02
CA THR A 383 -13.19 8.56 -25.47
C THR A 383 -12.35 9.01 -26.66
N SER A 384 -12.67 10.16 -27.26
CA SER A 384 -11.98 10.74 -28.42
C SER A 384 -12.11 12.28 -28.44
N ASN A 385 -11.42 12.93 -29.38
CA ASN A 385 -11.50 14.37 -29.64
C ASN A 385 -11.06 15.27 -28.46
N PHE A 386 -10.02 14.87 -27.74
CA PHE A 386 -9.47 15.64 -26.63
C PHE A 386 -8.83 16.95 -27.09
N THR A 387 -9.33 18.07 -26.55
CA THR A 387 -8.80 19.42 -26.80
C THR A 387 -7.93 19.94 -25.67
N THR A 388 -8.00 19.33 -24.49
CA THR A 388 -7.20 19.65 -23.30
C THR A 388 -6.69 18.37 -22.65
N ASN A 389 -5.77 18.49 -21.69
CA ASN A 389 -5.34 17.37 -20.84
C ASN A 389 -6.19 17.24 -19.57
N GLU A 390 -7.47 17.59 -19.67
CA GLU A 390 -8.46 17.44 -18.62
C GLU A 390 -9.64 16.62 -19.15
N ILE A 391 -9.97 15.56 -18.42
CA ILE A 391 -11.10 14.68 -18.70
C ILE A 391 -12.14 14.90 -17.62
N ASN A 392 -13.38 15.12 -18.04
CA ASN A 392 -14.53 15.25 -17.14
C ASN A 392 -15.66 14.37 -17.65
N GLY A 393 -16.43 13.80 -16.74
CA GLY A 393 -17.63 13.04 -17.09
C GLY A 393 -18.31 12.46 -15.87
N ILE A 394 -19.28 11.60 -16.13
CA ILE A 394 -20.00 10.82 -15.13
C ILE A 394 -19.73 9.34 -15.42
N VAL A 395 -19.65 8.54 -14.36
CA VAL A 395 -19.65 7.07 -14.44
C VAL A 395 -20.64 6.49 -13.45
N GLY A 396 -21.14 5.30 -13.76
CA GLY A 396 -21.94 4.48 -12.86
C GLY A 396 -21.20 3.20 -12.47
N LEU A 397 -21.40 2.73 -11.25
CA LEU A 397 -20.85 1.48 -10.71
C LEU A 397 -21.92 0.71 -9.95
N ALA A 398 -21.95 -0.61 -10.13
CA ALA A 398 -22.73 -1.48 -9.27
C ALA A 398 -22.22 -1.44 -7.82
N ALA A 399 -23.03 -1.91 -6.88
CA ALA A 399 -22.59 -2.12 -5.50
C ALA A 399 -21.34 -3.03 -5.45
N LYS A 400 -20.39 -2.73 -4.57
CA LYS A 400 -19.18 -3.54 -4.35
C LYS A 400 -18.38 -3.83 -5.63
N SER A 401 -18.28 -2.85 -6.53
CA SER A 401 -17.61 -3.00 -7.83
C SER A 401 -16.63 -1.85 -8.10
N SER A 402 -15.71 -2.08 -9.04
CA SER A 402 -14.79 -1.06 -9.53
C SER A 402 -14.75 -1.03 -11.05
N GLY A 403 -14.37 0.13 -11.59
CA GLY A 403 -14.12 0.35 -13.01
C GLY A 403 -12.81 1.11 -13.19
N ILE A 404 -12.14 0.87 -14.31
CA ILE A 404 -10.84 1.49 -14.61
C ILE A 404 -10.99 2.39 -15.83
N VAL A 405 -10.62 3.66 -15.67
CA VAL A 405 -10.43 4.62 -16.76
C VAL A 405 -8.95 4.61 -17.13
N THR A 406 -8.62 4.12 -18.32
CA THR A 406 -7.26 4.13 -18.87
C THR A 406 -7.06 5.35 -19.75
N ILE A 407 -6.27 6.31 -19.30
CA ILE A 407 -5.97 7.56 -19.99
C ILE A 407 -4.57 7.44 -20.59
N THR A 408 -4.51 7.36 -21.92
CA THR A 408 -3.25 7.30 -22.67
C THR A 408 -2.98 8.65 -23.31
N GLY A 409 -1.75 9.13 -23.17
CA GLY A 409 -1.31 10.34 -23.82
C GLY A 409 0.18 10.33 -24.10
N ASP A 410 0.60 11.29 -24.90
CA ASP A 410 1.98 11.45 -25.30
C ASP A 410 2.61 12.61 -24.55
N TYR A 411 3.62 12.34 -23.74
CA TYR A 411 4.55 13.35 -23.26
C TYR A 411 5.45 13.79 -24.42
N ILE A 412 5.50 15.09 -24.69
CA ILE A 412 6.20 15.68 -25.83
C ILE A 412 7.48 16.38 -25.36
N ARG A 413 7.36 17.51 -24.63
CA ARG A 413 8.48 18.33 -24.14
C ARG A 413 8.00 19.38 -23.13
N GLY A 414 8.90 20.14 -22.51
CA GLY A 414 8.54 21.38 -21.77
C GLY A 414 8.42 21.23 -20.25
N VAL A 415 8.30 20.01 -19.73
CA VAL A 415 8.68 19.71 -18.35
C VAL A 415 10.18 19.39 -18.36
N LYS A 416 10.99 20.08 -17.54
CA LYS A 416 12.46 19.95 -17.61
C LYS A 416 12.91 18.59 -17.03
N ALA A 417 14.12 18.16 -17.39
CA ALA A 417 14.75 17.04 -16.69
C ALA A 417 14.83 17.32 -15.19
N ASN A 418 14.63 16.28 -14.38
CA ASN A 418 14.56 16.32 -12.92
C ASN A 418 13.36 17.08 -12.36
N GLN A 419 12.37 17.38 -13.20
CA GLN A 419 11.04 17.81 -12.75
C GLN A 419 10.04 16.66 -12.89
N THR A 420 8.83 16.88 -12.40
CA THR A 420 7.74 15.91 -12.49
C THR A 420 6.50 16.56 -13.10
N PHE A 421 5.67 15.72 -13.70
CA PHE A 421 4.27 16.00 -13.94
C PHE A 421 3.42 14.91 -13.29
N LYS A 422 2.12 15.12 -13.20
CA LYS A 422 1.23 14.20 -12.49
C LYS A 422 -0.16 14.17 -13.09
N ASP A 423 -0.77 13.01 -13.07
CA ASP A 423 -2.22 12.88 -13.20
C ASP A 423 -2.85 13.07 -11.82
N VAL A 424 -3.83 13.97 -11.72
CA VAL A 424 -4.65 14.16 -10.52
C VAL A 424 -6.08 13.80 -10.91
N SER A 425 -6.58 12.73 -10.31
CA SER A 425 -7.90 12.18 -10.61
C SER A 425 -8.79 12.21 -9.38
N THR A 426 -10.04 12.65 -9.54
CA THR A 426 -11.01 12.81 -8.47
C THR A 426 -12.35 12.20 -8.89
N ALA A 427 -13.03 11.53 -7.96
CA ALA A 427 -14.39 11.04 -8.13
C ALA A 427 -15.26 11.46 -6.95
N ASN A 428 -16.47 11.96 -7.19
CA ASN A 428 -17.41 12.34 -6.14
C ASN A 428 -18.83 11.92 -6.51
N THR A 429 -19.68 11.67 -5.51
CA THR A 429 -21.11 11.45 -5.71
C THR A 429 -21.91 12.11 -4.59
N THR A 430 -23.16 12.44 -4.86
CA THR A 430 -24.14 12.90 -3.87
C THR A 430 -25.16 11.80 -3.52
N GLU A 431 -25.04 10.61 -4.12
CA GLU A 431 -25.98 9.50 -3.93
C GLU A 431 -25.81 8.77 -2.59
N ILE A 432 -24.68 9.01 -1.91
CA ILE A 432 -24.35 8.43 -0.61
C ILE A 432 -23.70 9.48 0.28
N THR A 433 -23.77 9.27 1.59
CA THR A 433 -22.99 10.05 2.56
C THR A 433 -21.59 9.47 2.64
N ASP A 434 -20.64 10.14 1.99
CA ASP A 434 -19.25 9.78 2.09
C ASP A 434 -18.59 10.39 3.34
N THR A 435 -18.35 9.56 4.35
CA THR A 435 -17.72 9.99 5.61
C THR A 435 -16.23 10.24 5.50
N ASP A 436 -15.57 9.75 4.44
CA ASP A 436 -14.17 10.04 4.16
C ASP A 436 -13.98 10.46 2.71
N THR A 437 -14.10 11.76 2.45
CA THR A 437 -13.86 12.32 1.12
C THR A 437 -12.38 12.40 0.74
N THR A 438 -11.47 12.00 1.63
CA THR A 438 -10.04 12.13 1.36
C THR A 438 -9.53 11.04 0.43
N ASN A 439 -10.19 9.90 0.34
CA ASN A 439 -9.85 8.82 -0.60
C ASN A 439 -10.48 9.02 -2.00
N ASN A 440 -11.22 10.11 -2.21
CA ASN A 440 -11.86 10.45 -3.49
C ASN A 440 -10.90 11.07 -4.51
N THR A 441 -9.63 11.27 -4.16
CA THR A 441 -8.62 11.83 -5.07
C THR A 441 -7.34 11.00 -5.06
N ALA A 442 -6.88 10.62 -6.25
CA ALA A 442 -5.59 9.97 -6.48
C ALA A 442 -4.64 10.87 -7.25
N THR A 443 -3.34 10.73 -6.99
CA THR A 443 -2.28 11.40 -7.75
C THR A 443 -1.23 10.40 -8.20
N THR A 444 -0.96 10.36 -9.51
CA THR A 444 0.14 9.58 -10.08
C THR A 444 1.20 10.51 -10.65
N THR A 445 2.39 10.47 -10.08
CA THR A 445 3.53 11.31 -10.50
C THR A 445 4.42 10.59 -11.50
N ILE A 446 4.86 11.31 -12.54
CA ILE A 446 5.81 10.89 -13.56
C ILE A 446 7.07 11.75 -13.47
N ASP A 447 8.22 11.11 -13.25
CA ASP A 447 9.52 11.76 -13.28
C ASP A 447 9.96 12.05 -14.72
N VAL A 448 10.43 13.25 -15.00
CA VAL A 448 11.00 13.58 -16.30
C VAL A 448 12.51 13.49 -16.24
N LYS A 449 13.11 12.62 -17.05
CA LYS A 449 14.55 12.31 -16.98
C LYS A 449 15.25 12.51 -18.30
N LYS A 450 16.55 12.77 -18.20
CA LYS A 450 17.45 12.64 -19.33
C LYS A 450 17.71 11.16 -19.57
N CYS A 451 17.15 10.64 -20.64
CA CYS A 451 17.38 9.25 -21.05
C CYS A 451 18.55 9.27 -22.01
N SER A 452 19.75 8.96 -21.52
CA SER A 452 20.93 8.83 -22.37
C SER A 452 20.59 7.95 -23.56
N VAL A 453 20.72 8.47 -24.77
CA VAL A 453 20.84 7.60 -25.95
C VAL A 453 22.12 6.81 -25.70
N MET A 454 22.04 5.50 -25.50
CA MET A 454 23.22 4.67 -25.79
C MET A 454 23.47 4.80 -27.28
N SER A 455 24.21 5.83 -27.70
CA SER A 455 25.01 5.68 -28.90
C SER A 455 25.97 4.55 -28.59
N ASN A 456 25.82 3.46 -29.33
CA ASN A 456 26.65 2.28 -29.24
C ASN A 456 28.13 2.69 -29.06
N PRO A 457 28.81 2.35 -27.95
CA PRO A 457 30.22 2.73 -27.73
C PRO A 457 31.19 2.01 -28.69
N SER A 458 30.68 1.23 -29.67
CA SER A 458 31.47 0.48 -30.64
C SER A 458 31.32 0.90 -32.10
N MET A 459 30.73 2.07 -32.43
CA MET A 459 30.84 2.59 -33.80
C MET A 459 32.11 3.46 -33.98
N PRO A 460 33.08 3.05 -34.83
CA PRO A 460 34.23 3.89 -35.16
C PRO A 460 33.80 5.17 -35.85
N ALA A 461 34.44 6.29 -35.50
CA ALA A 461 34.24 7.59 -36.11
C ALA A 461 34.79 7.66 -37.54
N ARG A 462 34.19 6.94 -38.49
CA ARG A 462 34.27 7.23 -39.93
C ARG A 462 32.98 6.75 -40.59
N TYR A 463 32.10 7.71 -40.89
CA TYR A 463 30.94 7.72 -41.80
C TYR A 463 29.75 8.47 -41.18
N LYS A 464 29.90 9.78 -41.01
CA LYS A 464 29.05 10.83 -41.59
C LYS A 464 29.62 12.19 -41.25
#